data_AF-A0A553ZSR3-F1
#
_entry.id   AF-A0A553ZSR3-F1
#
_cell.length_a   1.000
_cell.length_b   1.000
_cell.length_c   1.000
_cell.angle_alpha   90.00
_cell.angle_beta   90.00
_cell.angle_gamma   90.00
#
_symmetry.space_group_name_H-M   'P 1'
#
loop_
_entity.id
_entity.type
_entity.pdbx_description
1 polymer ?
#
loop_
_entity_poly.entity_id
_entity_poly.type
_entity_poly.pdbx_seq_one_letter_code
_entity_poly.pdbx_strand_id
1 'polypeptide(L)'
;ALISKTRLLSENRRKGRVVQAETLEAAGHVLLLTSLPEDEYSAEQVADCYRLRWQIELAFKRLKSLLHLDALRAKEPELAKAWIFANLLAAFLIDDIIQP
;
A
#
# COMPACT_ATOMS: atom_id res chain seq x y z
N ALA A 1 5.50 16.52 -5.10
CA ALA A 1 6.04 17.70 -4.38
C ALA A 1 5.14 18.93 -4.49
N LEU A 2 4.96 19.53 -5.68
CA LEU A 2 4.16 20.78 -5.85
C LEU A 2 2.68 20.63 -5.45
N ILE A 3 2.02 19.55 -5.88
CA ILE A 3 0.61 19.29 -5.54
C ILE A 3 0.42 19.15 -4.03
N SER A 4 1.36 18.50 -3.35
CA SER A 4 1.36 18.28 -1.90
C SER A 4 1.43 19.60 -1.12
N LYS A 5 2.35 20.49 -1.49
CA LYS A 5 2.53 21.81 -0.86
C LYS A 5 1.32 22.71 -1.07
N THR A 6 0.78 22.76 -2.29
CA THR A 6 -0.43 23.55 -2.62
C THR A 6 -1.65 23.08 -1.82
N ARG A 7 -1.81 21.77 -1.63
CA ARG A 7 -2.90 21.20 -0.83
C ARG A 7 -2.78 21.53 0.65
N LEU A 8 -1.59 21.42 1.24
CA LEU A 8 -1.35 21.78 2.64
C LEU A 8 -1.63 23.25 2.91
N LEU A 9 -1.21 24.15 2.01
CA LEU A 9 -1.49 25.58 2.15
C LEU A 9 -2.99 25.90 2.04
N SER A 10 -3.73 25.22 1.15
CA SER A 10 -5.18 25.47 1.01
C SER A 10 -5.99 24.93 2.19
N GLU A 11 -5.65 23.75 2.71
CA GLU A 11 -6.30 23.16 3.89
C GLU A 11 -6.02 23.96 5.17
N ASN A 12 -4.80 24.46 5.36
CA ASN A 12 -4.45 25.25 6.55
C ASN A 12 -5.02 26.68 6.51
N ARG A 13 -5.10 27.31 5.32
CA ARG A 13 -5.82 28.59 5.15
C ARG A 13 -7.29 28.47 5.57
N ARG A 14 -7.98 27.40 5.15
CA ARG A 14 -9.38 27.13 5.56
C ARG A 14 -9.54 26.95 7.08
N LYS A 15 -8.48 26.52 7.77
CA LYS A 15 -8.48 26.24 9.21
C LYS A 15 -7.83 27.34 10.05
N GLY A 16 -7.41 28.46 9.44
CA GLY A 16 -6.75 29.57 10.13
C GLY A 16 -5.40 29.22 10.77
N ARG A 17 -4.71 28.17 10.29
CA ARG A 17 -3.43 27.71 10.87
C ARG A 17 -2.26 28.20 10.05
N VAL A 18 -1.20 28.63 10.73
CA VAL A 18 0.10 28.94 10.11
C VAL A 18 0.89 27.64 9.97
N VAL A 19 1.38 27.36 8.77
CA VAL A 19 2.20 26.18 8.48
C VAL A 19 3.65 26.49 8.82
N GLN A 20 4.28 25.65 9.63
CA GLN A 20 5.71 25.74 9.93
C GLN A 20 6.55 25.47 8.68
N ALA A 21 7.71 26.10 8.56
CA ALA A 21 8.57 26.00 7.38
C ALA A 21 9.01 24.56 7.12
N GLU A 22 9.33 23.84 8.19
CA GLU A 22 9.75 22.43 8.24
C GLU A 22 8.64 21.50 7.73
N THR A 23 7.38 21.81 8.05
CA THR A 23 6.22 21.07 7.54
C THR A 23 6.03 21.29 6.04
N LEU A 24 6.27 22.52 5.57
CA LEU A 24 6.18 22.86 4.14
C LEU A 24 7.33 22.25 3.34
N GLU A 25 8.51 22.14 3.94
CA GLU A 25 9.66 21.42 3.37
C GLU A 25 9.33 19.93 3.26
N ALA A 26 8.97 19.28 4.37
CA ALA A 26 8.62 17.86 4.44
C ALA A 26 7.54 17.44 3.44
N ALA A 27 6.57 18.31 3.15
CA ALA A 27 5.53 18.08 2.14
C ALA A 27 6.07 17.78 0.72
N GLY A 28 7.32 18.16 0.44
CA GLY A 28 8.01 17.85 -0.81
C GLY A 28 8.49 16.40 -0.91
N HIS A 29 8.59 15.69 0.22
CA HIS A 29 9.29 14.41 0.34
C HIS A 29 8.34 13.27 0.74
N VAL A 30 8.80 12.04 0.50
CA VAL A 30 8.24 10.84 1.11
C VAL A 30 9.07 10.56 2.36
N LEU A 31 8.42 10.58 3.53
CA LEU A 31 9.06 10.26 4.79
C LEU A 31 8.82 8.79 5.10
N LEU A 32 9.90 8.02 5.27
CA LEU A 32 9.87 6.62 5.66
C LEU A 32 10.41 6.48 7.08
N LEU A 33 9.64 5.84 7.95
CA LEU A 33 10.07 5.46 9.28
C LEU A 33 10.29 3.95 9.30
N THR A 34 11.42 3.52 9.82
CA THR A 34 11.80 2.10 9.84
C THR A 34 12.45 1.75 11.18
N SER A 35 12.31 0.50 11.60
CA SER A 35 13.04 -0.10 12.71
C SER A 35 14.30 -0.82 12.26
N LEU A 36 14.63 -0.78 10.96
CA LEU A 36 15.85 -1.37 10.42
C LEU A 36 17.07 -0.56 10.88
N PRO A 37 18.17 -1.24 11.25
CA PRO A 37 19.37 -0.58 11.73
C PRO A 37 20.12 0.11 10.58
N GLU A 38 20.59 1.34 10.83
CA GLU A 38 21.21 2.21 9.82
C GLU A 38 22.57 1.69 9.31
N ASP A 39 23.27 0.89 10.13
CA ASP A 39 24.55 0.27 9.79
C ASP A 39 24.42 -0.94 8.85
N GLU A 40 23.24 -1.54 8.76
CA GLU A 40 22.98 -2.68 7.85
C GLU A 40 22.19 -2.27 6.59
N TYR A 41 21.32 -1.26 6.68
CA TYR A 41 20.40 -0.88 5.60
C TYR A 41 20.53 0.59 5.23
N SER A 42 20.93 0.85 4.00
CA SER A 42 20.97 2.20 3.46
C SER A 42 19.56 2.77 3.25
N ALA A 43 19.42 4.10 3.27
CA ALA A 43 18.16 4.77 2.98
C ALA A 43 17.57 4.39 1.60
N GLU A 44 18.44 4.11 0.61
CA GLU A 44 18.03 3.65 -0.72
C GLU A 44 17.42 2.24 -0.67
N GLN A 45 18.04 1.31 0.07
CA GLN A 45 17.50 -0.04 0.26
C GLN A 45 16.15 -0.01 0.99
N VAL A 46 16.01 0.85 2.00
CA VAL A 46 14.73 1.06 2.69
C VAL A 46 13.67 1.61 1.72
N ALA A 47 14.04 2.58 0.87
CA ALA A 47 13.13 3.15 -0.12
C ALA A 47 12.72 2.11 -1.18
N ASP A 48 13.64 1.29 -1.66
CA ASP A 48 13.35 0.22 -2.63
C ASP A 48 12.46 -0.87 -2.04
N CYS A 49 12.73 -1.29 -0.80
CA CYS A 49 11.84 -2.18 -0.07
C CYS A 49 10.42 -1.57 0.05
N TYR A 50 10.31 -0.29 0.40
CA TYR A 50 9.02 0.39 0.49
C TYR A 50 8.30 0.49 -0.85
N ARG A 51 9.01 0.61 -1.98
CA ARG A 51 8.41 0.59 -3.32
C ARG A 51 7.70 -0.73 -3.63
N LEU A 52 8.14 -1.84 -3.04
CA LEU A 52 7.49 -3.15 -3.19
C LEU A 52 6.10 -3.18 -2.54
N ARG A 53 5.75 -2.24 -1.66
CA ARG A 53 4.40 -2.12 -1.08
C ARG A 53 3.31 -2.01 -2.15
N TRP A 54 3.61 -1.44 -3.31
CA TRP A 54 2.64 -1.39 -4.41
C TRP A 54 2.33 -2.77 -5.01
N GLN A 55 3.24 -3.74 -4.90
CA GLN A 55 2.99 -5.09 -5.39
C GLN A 55 1.84 -5.76 -4.66
N ILE A 56 1.67 -5.51 -3.34
CA ILE A 56 0.55 -6.08 -2.60
C ILE A 56 -0.80 -5.50 -3.07
N GLU A 57 -0.86 -4.20 -3.40
CA GLU A 57 -2.07 -3.57 -3.94
C GLU A 57 -2.43 -4.17 -5.31
N LEU A 58 -1.42 -4.37 -6.17
CA LEU A 58 -1.60 -5.02 -7.47
C LEU A 58 -2.03 -6.48 -7.33
N ALA A 59 -1.48 -7.23 -6.37
CA ALA A 59 -1.90 -8.59 -6.07
C ALA A 59 -3.38 -8.63 -5.67
N PHE A 60 -3.81 -7.78 -4.72
CA PHE A 60 -5.22 -7.68 -4.36
C PHE A 60 -6.11 -7.23 -5.52
N LYS A 61 -5.62 -6.33 -6.39
CA LYS A 61 -6.34 -5.95 -7.61
C LYS A 61 -6.56 -7.15 -8.53
N ARG A 62 -5.54 -7.98 -8.76
CA ARG A 62 -5.65 -9.22 -9.55
C ARG A 62 -6.62 -10.21 -8.93
N LEU A 63 -6.53 -10.45 -7.62
CA LEU A 63 -7.43 -11.36 -6.90
C LEU A 63 -8.92 -10.95 -7.05
N LYS A 64 -9.21 -9.65 -6.95
CA LYS A 64 -10.56 -9.13 -7.18
C LYS A 64 -10.99 -9.23 -8.64
N SER A 65 -10.12 -8.82 -9.57
CA SER A 65 -10.49 -8.77 -11.00
C SER A 65 -10.57 -10.15 -11.66
N LEU A 66 -9.72 -11.10 -11.29
CA LEU A 66 -9.60 -12.40 -11.95
C LEU A 66 -10.34 -13.51 -11.20
N LEU A 67 -10.28 -13.49 -9.86
CA LEU A 67 -10.88 -14.53 -9.02
C LEU A 67 -12.13 -14.05 -8.28
N HIS A 68 -12.54 -12.80 -8.49
CA HIS A 68 -13.72 -12.22 -7.86
C HIS A 68 -13.69 -12.32 -6.33
N LEU A 69 -12.52 -12.18 -5.72
CA LEU A 69 -12.33 -12.30 -4.26
C LEU A 69 -13.24 -11.34 -3.45
N ASP A 70 -13.66 -10.23 -4.04
CA ASP A 70 -14.59 -9.25 -3.47
C ASP A 70 -16.09 -9.63 -3.60
N ALA A 71 -16.42 -10.69 -4.34
CA ALA A 71 -17.78 -11.17 -4.55
C ALA A 71 -18.21 -12.25 -3.52
N LEU A 72 -17.63 -12.24 -2.32
CA LEU A 72 -17.95 -13.20 -1.26
C LEU A 72 -19.45 -13.14 -0.89
N ARG A 73 -20.17 -14.25 -1.11
CA ARG A 73 -21.60 -14.39 -0.77
C ARG A 73 -21.86 -15.16 0.53
N ALA A 74 -20.84 -15.80 1.09
CA ALA A 74 -20.98 -16.59 2.30
C ALA A 74 -21.22 -15.67 3.50
N LYS A 75 -22.24 -16.00 4.31
CA LYS A 75 -22.59 -15.27 5.54
C LYS A 75 -22.13 -15.99 6.80
N GLU A 76 -21.93 -17.30 6.72
CA GLU A 76 -21.38 -18.10 7.81
C GLU A 76 -19.84 -17.94 7.83
N PRO A 77 -19.22 -17.67 9.00
CA PRO A 77 -17.79 -17.41 9.10
C PRO A 77 -16.91 -18.54 8.55
N GLU A 78 -17.27 -19.81 8.81
CA GLU A 78 -16.46 -20.95 8.35
C GLU A 78 -16.55 -21.13 6.83
N LEU A 79 -17.75 -20.95 6.25
CA LEU A 79 -17.91 -20.95 4.80
C LEU A 79 -17.17 -19.77 4.14
N ALA A 80 -17.17 -18.60 4.79
CA ALA A 80 -16.42 -17.44 4.31
C ALA A 80 -14.91 -17.70 4.29
N LYS A 81 -14.36 -18.28 5.37
CA LYS A 81 -12.94 -18.67 5.43
C LYS A 81 -12.61 -19.69 4.33
N ALA A 82 -13.41 -20.74 4.20
CA ALA A 82 -13.19 -21.78 3.18
C ALA A 82 -13.17 -21.20 1.77
N TRP A 83 -14.09 -20.27 1.46
CA TRP A 83 -14.15 -19.61 0.17
C TRP A 83 -12.93 -18.69 -0.08
N ILE A 84 -12.50 -17.92 0.92
CA ILE A 84 -11.31 -17.07 0.81
C ILE A 84 -10.07 -17.94 0.58
N PHE A 85 -9.89 -19.01 1.36
CA PHE A 85 -8.74 -19.91 1.20
C PHE A 85 -8.76 -20.63 -0.14
N ALA A 86 -9.91 -21.04 -0.66
CA ALA A 86 -10.01 -21.63 -2.00
C ALA A 86 -9.56 -20.64 -3.09
N ASN A 87 -9.92 -19.36 -2.99
CA ASN A 87 -9.47 -18.32 -3.91
C ASN A 87 -7.96 -18.09 -3.83
N LEU A 88 -7.40 -18.03 -2.61
CA LEU A 88 -5.96 -17.88 -2.42
C LEU A 88 -5.19 -19.09 -2.96
N LEU A 89 -5.68 -20.30 -2.72
CA LEU A 89 -5.09 -21.52 -3.26
C LEU A 89 -5.11 -21.52 -4.80
N ALA A 90 -6.25 -21.14 -5.41
CA ALA A 90 -6.36 -21.01 -6.85
C ALA A 90 -5.38 -19.96 -7.40
N ALA A 91 -5.22 -18.82 -6.72
CA ALA A 91 -4.25 -17.81 -7.11
C ALA A 91 -2.81 -18.34 -7.11
N PHE A 92 -2.42 -19.09 -6.08
CA PHE A 92 -1.09 -19.71 -6.00
C PHE A 92 -0.87 -20.76 -7.09
N LEU A 93 -1.86 -21.61 -7.35
CA LEU A 93 -1.77 -22.61 -8.42
C LEU A 93 -1.65 -21.96 -9.81
N ILE A 94 -2.39 -20.87 -10.06
CA ILE A 94 -2.31 -20.12 -11.31
C ILE A 94 -0.92 -19.50 -11.46
N ASP A 95 -0.37 -18.91 -10.40
CA ASP A 95 0.97 -18.31 -10.46
C ASP A 95 2.05 -19.37 -10.71
N ASP A 96 1.98 -20.52 -10.02
CA ASP A 96 2.88 -21.67 -10.19
C ASP A 96 2.85 -22.23 -11.63
N ILE A 97 1.66 -22.30 -12.25
CA ILE A 97 1.50 -22.80 -13.62
C ILE A 97 2.00 -21.79 -14.67
N ILE A 98 1.89 -20.49 -14.39
CA ILE A 98 2.19 -19.41 -15.36
C ILE A 98 3.64 -18.91 -15.26
N GLN A 99 4.29 -19.06 -14.09
CA GLN A 99 5.70 -18.71 -13.94
C GLN A 99 6.58 -19.69 -14.75
N PRO A 100 7.55 -19.20 -15.55
CA PRO A 100 8.45 -20.03 -16.35
C PRO A 100 9.49 -20.81 -15.53
#